data_AF-A0A534NKN2-F1
#
_entry.id   AF-A0A534NKN2-F1
#
_cell.length_a   1.000
_cell.length_b   1.000
_cell.length_c   1.000
_cell.angle_alpha   90.00
_cell.angle_beta   90.00
_cell.angle_gamma   90.00
#
_symmetry.space_group_name_H-M   'P 1'
#
loop_
_entity.id
_entity.type
_entity.pdbx_description
1 polymer ?
#
loop_
_entity_poly.entity_id
_entity_poly.type
_entity_poly.pdbx_seq_one_letter_code
_entity_poly.pdbx_strand_id
1 'polypeptide(L)'
;MRDALIEHVVPMRAFSMPGNLLNMAAAVVAQTWDLGGPALSIDAACSSSLVAAQQAIVNLRGGQIDLAIAGGVYLNLLPDNLVCFSRIGAISRAGECRPFDAAADGFLMGEGAGAVILKRLDDALRDGDRVYAIVRGASANNDGRSEGPMTPRQGGQLEAL
;
A
#
# COMPACT_ATOMS: atom_id res chain seq x y z
N MET A 1 27.21 -29.70 10.33
CA MET A 1 26.20 -28.74 10.83
C MET A 1 25.78 -27.71 9.78
N ARG A 2 26.66 -27.30 8.85
CA ARG A 2 26.31 -26.40 7.72
C ARG A 2 25.42 -27.07 6.65
N ASP A 3 25.59 -28.37 6.45
CA ASP A 3 24.92 -29.09 5.34
C ASP A 3 23.45 -29.44 5.66
N ALA A 4 23.11 -29.69 6.93
CA ALA A 4 21.74 -29.97 7.38
C ALA A 4 20.80 -28.75 7.32
N LEU A 5 21.34 -27.53 7.26
CA LEU A 5 20.54 -26.30 7.15
C LEU A 5 20.05 -26.03 5.72
N ILE A 6 20.61 -26.71 4.71
CA ILE A 6 20.36 -26.42 3.29
C ILE A 6 19.46 -27.50 2.65
N GLU A 7 19.33 -28.69 3.25
CA GLU A 7 18.56 -29.82 2.69
C GLU A 7 17.08 -29.52 2.41
N HIS A 8 16.48 -28.54 3.08
CA HIS A 8 15.08 -28.16 2.90
C HIS A 8 14.88 -26.78 2.27
N VAL A 9 15.95 -26.14 1.78
CA VAL A 9 15.85 -24.85 1.10
C VAL A 9 15.60 -25.08 -0.38
N VAL A 10 14.44 -24.61 -0.88
CA VAL A 10 14.14 -24.63 -2.31
C VAL A 10 15.28 -23.91 -3.06
N PRO A 11 15.87 -24.52 -4.11
CA PRO A 11 16.99 -23.91 -4.81
C PRO A 11 16.59 -22.57 -5.41
N MET A 12 17.38 -21.54 -5.12
CA MET A 12 17.16 -20.20 -5.67
C MET A 12 17.32 -20.22 -7.18
N ARG A 13 16.36 -19.61 -7.87
CA ARG A 13 16.38 -19.38 -9.32
C ARG A 13 16.82 -17.96 -9.62
N ALA A 14 17.10 -17.68 -10.89
CA ALA A 14 17.57 -16.38 -11.35
C ALA A 14 16.70 -15.19 -10.87
N PHE A 15 15.38 -15.37 -10.77
CA PHE A 15 14.44 -14.32 -10.36
C PHE A 15 13.95 -14.46 -8.91
N SER A 16 14.47 -15.40 -8.12
CA SER A 16 14.05 -15.58 -6.72
C SER A 16 14.36 -14.36 -5.86
N MET A 17 15.53 -13.74 -6.03
CA MET A 17 15.88 -12.51 -5.32
C MET A 17 15.02 -11.32 -5.77
N PRO A 18 14.99 -10.96 -7.07
CA PRO A 18 14.09 -9.92 -7.59
C PRO A 18 12.63 -10.07 -7.18
N GLY A 19 12.08 -11.29 -7.24
CA GLY A 19 10.66 -11.55 -6.93
C GLY A 19 10.27 -11.29 -5.47
N ASN A 20 11.24 -11.16 -4.56
CA ASN A 20 11.00 -10.87 -3.15
C ASN A 20 11.26 -9.40 -2.77
N LEU A 21 11.81 -8.59 -3.67
CA LEU A 21 12.10 -7.19 -3.38
C LEU A 21 10.83 -6.34 -3.55
N LEU A 22 10.48 -5.58 -2.51
CA LEU A 22 9.27 -4.75 -2.51
C LEU A 22 9.21 -3.78 -3.71
N ASN A 23 10.34 -3.15 -4.04
CA ASN A 23 10.44 -2.19 -5.15
C ASN A 23 10.16 -2.80 -6.54
N MET A 24 10.26 -4.13 -6.69
CA MET A 24 10.08 -4.79 -7.98
C MET A 24 8.62 -4.79 -8.43
N ALA A 25 7.65 -4.63 -7.51
CA ALA A 25 6.25 -4.45 -7.89
C ALA A 25 6.07 -3.23 -8.81
N ALA A 26 6.69 -2.10 -8.47
CA ALA A 26 6.64 -0.90 -9.30
C ALA A 26 7.56 -0.99 -10.54
N ALA A 27 8.76 -1.57 -10.38
CA ALA A 27 9.72 -1.68 -11.47
C ALA A 27 9.23 -2.59 -12.62
N VAL A 28 8.56 -3.70 -12.30
CA VAL A 28 7.98 -4.60 -13.31
C VAL A 28 6.87 -3.91 -14.10
N VAL A 29 6.03 -3.12 -13.42
CA VAL A 29 5.02 -2.27 -14.05
C VAL A 29 5.67 -1.28 -15.03
N ALA A 30 6.70 -0.55 -14.59
CA ALA A 30 7.41 0.40 -15.44
C ALA A 30 8.07 -0.28 -16.65
N GLN A 31 8.75 -1.41 -16.44
CA GLN A 31 9.36 -2.19 -17.52
C GLN A 31 8.32 -2.71 -18.52
N THR A 32 7.18 -3.19 -18.05
CA THR A 32 6.13 -3.80 -18.90
C THR A 32 5.55 -2.79 -19.90
N TRP A 33 5.44 -1.53 -19.49
CA TRP A 33 4.85 -0.45 -20.30
C TRP A 33 5.86 0.59 -20.80
N ASP A 34 7.17 0.29 -20.69
CA ASP A 34 8.26 1.18 -21.10
C ASP A 34 8.14 2.61 -20.53
N LEU A 35 7.82 2.70 -19.23
CA LEU A 35 7.61 3.96 -18.53
C LEU A 35 8.94 4.47 -17.96
N GLY A 36 9.37 5.67 -18.37
CA GLY A 36 10.61 6.31 -17.91
C GLY A 36 10.50 7.14 -16.62
N GLY A 37 9.32 7.19 -15.99
CA GLY A 37 9.08 7.93 -14.75
C GLY A 37 9.61 7.23 -13.49
N PRO A 38 9.47 7.85 -12.29
CA PRO A 38 9.86 7.23 -11.04
C PRO A 38 9.03 5.97 -10.74
N ALA A 39 9.71 4.86 -10.43
CA ALA A 39 9.10 3.60 -10.00
C ALA A 39 9.43 3.34 -8.52
N LEU A 40 8.43 3.54 -7.65
CA LEU A 40 8.61 3.52 -6.20
C LEU A 40 7.62 2.54 -5.54
N SER A 41 8.07 1.91 -4.46
CA SER A 41 7.19 1.19 -3.54
C SER A 41 7.23 1.86 -2.19
N ILE A 42 6.06 2.09 -1.61
CA ILE A 42 5.87 2.81 -0.35
C ILE A 42 5.29 1.84 0.66
N ASP A 43 5.91 1.76 1.83
CA ASP A 43 5.38 1.04 2.98
C ASP A 43 5.01 2.05 4.07
N ALA A 44 3.70 2.27 4.19
CA ALA A 44 3.07 2.99 5.28
C ALA A 44 1.97 2.10 5.92
N ALA A 45 2.25 0.80 6.02
CA ALA A 45 1.33 -0.22 6.50
C ALA A 45 -0.04 -0.14 5.79
N CYS A 46 -1.15 -0.10 6.54
CA CYS A 46 -2.52 -0.08 6.00
C CYS A 46 -2.83 1.13 5.12
N SER A 47 -2.04 2.20 5.18
CA SER A 47 -2.24 3.42 4.40
C SER A 47 -1.42 3.51 3.11
N SER A 48 -0.58 2.51 2.83
CA SER A 48 0.43 2.52 1.76
C SER A 48 -0.11 2.98 0.40
N SER A 49 -1.27 2.46 -0.04
CA SER A 49 -1.86 2.79 -1.33
C SER A 49 -2.36 4.25 -1.40
N LEU A 50 -2.90 4.79 -0.31
CA LEU A 50 -3.33 6.18 -0.23
C LEU A 50 -2.13 7.14 -0.19
N VAL A 51 -1.07 6.78 0.53
CA VAL A 51 0.18 7.56 0.54
C VAL A 51 0.84 7.54 -0.85
N ALA A 52 0.81 6.41 -1.56
CA ALA A 52 1.27 6.34 -2.94
C ALA A 52 0.47 7.27 -3.87
N ALA A 53 -0.85 7.30 -3.74
CA ALA A 53 -1.70 8.22 -4.49
C ALA A 53 -1.41 9.69 -4.13
N GLN A 54 -1.24 10.01 -2.84
CA GLN A 54 -0.89 11.36 -2.39
C GLN A 54 0.46 11.82 -2.97
N GLN A 55 1.48 10.96 -2.97
CA GLN A 55 2.79 11.27 -3.52
C GLN A 55 2.74 11.46 -5.04
N ALA A 56 1.96 10.65 -5.74
CA ALA A 56 1.69 10.84 -7.17
C ALA A 56 1.01 12.19 -7.45
N ILE A 57 0.02 12.59 -6.65
CA ILE A 57 -0.67 13.88 -6.78
C ILE A 57 0.29 15.04 -6.57
N VAL A 58 1.19 14.96 -5.58
CA VAL A 58 2.21 16.00 -5.34
C VAL A 58 3.14 16.13 -6.54
N ASN A 59 3.65 15.02 -7.08
CA ASN A 59 4.54 15.04 -8.25
C ASN A 59 3.84 15.53 -9.52
N LEU A 60 2.57 15.13 -9.75
CA LEU A 60 1.76 15.62 -10.86
C LEU A 60 1.54 17.13 -10.76
N ARG A 61 1.14 17.64 -9.59
CA ARG A 61 0.95 19.08 -9.37
C ARG A 61 2.24 19.87 -9.49
N GLY A 62 3.36 19.30 -9.04
CA GLY A 62 4.69 19.88 -9.17
C GLY A 62 5.31 19.77 -10.56
N GLY A 63 4.60 19.20 -11.54
CA GLY A 63 5.10 19.03 -12.91
C GLY A 63 6.28 18.06 -13.05
N GLN A 64 6.57 17.25 -12.03
CA GLN A 64 7.67 16.27 -12.03
C GLN A 64 7.34 15.04 -12.86
N ILE A 65 6.04 14.73 -12.96
CA ILE A 65 5.48 13.69 -13.82
C ILE A 65 4.20 14.23 -14.48
N ASP A 66 3.77 13.61 -15.56
CA ASP A 66 2.57 13.95 -16.34
C ASP A 66 1.45 12.90 -16.21
N LEU A 67 1.81 11.66 -15.90
CA LEU A 67 0.90 10.56 -15.59
C LEU A 67 1.46 9.75 -14.41
N ALA A 68 0.58 9.15 -13.61
CA ALA A 68 0.97 8.24 -12.55
C ALA A 68 0.07 7.00 -12.50
N ILE A 69 0.68 5.84 -12.21
CA ILE A 69 -0.02 4.64 -11.77
C ILE A 69 0.19 4.55 -10.26
N ALA A 70 -0.88 4.69 -9.48
CA ALA A 70 -0.82 4.64 -8.02
C ALA A 70 -1.77 3.57 -7.49
N GLY A 71 -1.32 2.75 -6.54
CA GLY A 71 -2.09 1.61 -6.07
C GLY A 71 -1.40 0.85 -4.95
N GLY A 72 -1.90 -0.34 -4.66
CA GLY A 72 -1.33 -1.23 -3.68
C GLY A 72 -1.77 -2.67 -3.88
N VAL A 73 -0.99 -3.58 -3.31
CA VAL A 73 -1.29 -5.01 -3.25
C VAL A 73 -0.97 -5.50 -1.85
N TYR A 74 -1.84 -6.36 -1.33
CA TYR A 74 -1.61 -7.08 -0.09
C TYR A 74 -2.04 -8.54 -0.28
N LEU A 75 -1.12 -9.45 0.00
CA LEU A 75 -1.33 -10.90 -0.02
C LEU A 75 -0.79 -11.48 1.29
N ASN A 76 -1.55 -12.38 1.88
CA ASN A 76 -1.20 -13.08 3.11
C ASN A 76 -0.69 -14.49 2.78
N LEU A 77 0.54 -14.55 2.27
CA LEU A 77 1.16 -15.78 1.75
C LEU A 77 1.67 -16.73 2.86
N LEU A 78 1.79 -16.23 4.09
CA LEU A 78 2.33 -16.95 5.24
C LEU A 78 1.46 -16.71 6.47
N PRO A 79 1.31 -17.70 7.37
CA PRO A 79 0.44 -17.59 8.54
C PRO A 79 0.97 -16.62 9.60
N ASP A 80 2.24 -16.23 9.54
CA ASP A 80 2.95 -15.45 10.55
C ASP A 80 2.20 -14.18 10.96
N ASN A 81 1.73 -13.39 9.99
CA ASN A 81 0.97 -12.17 10.26
C ASN A 81 -0.36 -12.47 10.97
N LEU A 82 -1.08 -13.51 10.54
CA LEU A 82 -2.33 -13.93 11.17
C LEU A 82 -2.11 -14.32 12.63
N VAL A 83 -1.06 -15.11 12.88
CA VAL A 83 -0.70 -15.56 14.22
C VAL A 83 -0.32 -14.35 15.10
N CYS A 84 0.51 -13.44 14.59
CA CYS A 84 0.91 -12.22 15.31
C CYS A 84 -0.29 -11.35 15.69
N PHE A 85 -1.19 -11.03 14.74
CA PHE A 85 -2.38 -10.24 15.02
C PHE A 85 -3.36 -10.94 15.96
N SER A 86 -3.51 -12.27 15.84
CA SER A 86 -4.33 -13.06 16.76
C SER A 86 -3.79 -13.02 18.18
N ARG A 87 -2.47 -13.08 18.35
CA ARG A 87 -1.80 -13.07 19.67
C ARG A 87 -1.96 -11.76 20.43
N ILE A 88 -2.08 -10.64 19.72
CA ILE A 88 -2.36 -9.33 20.33
C ILE A 88 -3.87 -9.02 20.41
N GLY A 89 -4.73 -9.97 20.03
CA GLY A 89 -6.18 -9.81 20.10
C GLY A 89 -6.77 -8.87 19.05
N ALA A 90 -6.09 -8.65 17.93
CA ALA A 90 -6.56 -7.72 16.89
C ALA A 90 -7.52 -8.36 15.87
N ILE A 91 -7.54 -9.69 15.77
CA ILE A 91 -8.43 -10.42 14.86
C ILE A 91 -9.79 -10.65 15.53
N SER A 92 -10.87 -10.29 14.83
CA SER A 92 -12.25 -10.54 15.29
C SER A 92 -12.50 -12.03 15.55
N ARG A 93 -13.14 -12.35 16.67
CA ARG A 93 -13.57 -13.72 17.01
C ARG A 93 -14.92 -14.05 16.40
N ALA A 94 -15.73 -13.03 16.13
CA ALA A 94 -16.99 -13.17 15.42
C ALA A 94 -16.80 -13.52 13.93
N GLY A 95 -15.60 -13.37 13.39
CA GLY A 95 -15.30 -13.67 12.00
C GLY A 95 -15.86 -12.62 11.03
N GLU A 96 -16.02 -11.37 11.47
CA GLU A 96 -16.45 -10.26 10.62
C GLU A 96 -15.94 -8.90 11.13
N CYS A 97 -15.70 -7.96 10.21
CA CYS A 97 -15.41 -6.57 10.56
C CYS A 97 -16.71 -5.82 10.82
N ARG A 98 -16.88 -5.25 12.03
CA ARG A 98 -18.06 -4.46 12.41
C ARG A 98 -17.72 -2.99 12.67
N PRO A 99 -17.39 -2.19 11.64
CA PRO A 99 -17.02 -0.79 11.85
C PRO A 99 -18.15 0.00 12.53
N PHE A 100 -17.81 0.72 13.60
CA PHE A 100 -18.72 1.55 14.40
C PHE A 100 -19.81 0.80 15.19
N ASP A 101 -19.79 -0.53 15.22
CA ASP A 101 -20.72 -1.34 16.01
C ASP A 101 -20.27 -1.45 17.48
N ALA A 102 -21.21 -1.45 18.43
CA ALA A 102 -20.90 -1.58 19.85
C ALA A 102 -20.31 -2.95 20.23
N ALA A 103 -20.56 -3.98 19.41
CA ALA A 103 -20.01 -5.32 19.54
C ALA A 103 -18.81 -5.57 18.61
N ALA A 104 -18.14 -4.52 18.11
CA ALA A 104 -16.90 -4.65 17.36
C ALA A 104 -15.78 -5.20 18.25
N ASP A 105 -15.10 -6.26 17.80
CA ASP A 105 -14.11 -7.00 18.59
C ASP A 105 -12.75 -7.19 17.88
N GLY A 106 -12.57 -6.58 16.70
CA GLY A 106 -11.33 -6.66 15.91
C GLY A 106 -11.58 -6.48 14.42
N PHE A 107 -10.56 -6.78 13.62
CA PHE A 107 -10.65 -6.78 12.16
C PHE A 107 -10.41 -8.18 11.57
N LEU A 108 -10.59 -8.32 10.26
CA LEU A 108 -10.18 -9.48 9.48
C LEU A 108 -9.16 -9.07 8.43
N MET A 109 -8.19 -9.95 8.19
CA MET A 109 -7.27 -9.75 7.08
C MET A 109 -7.95 -10.10 5.76
N GLY A 110 -8.04 -9.11 4.88
CA GLY A 110 -8.41 -9.30 3.48
C GLY A 110 -7.17 -9.28 2.61
N GLU A 111 -7.26 -9.90 1.44
CA GLU A 111 -6.27 -9.81 0.37
C GLU A 111 -6.82 -9.00 -0.79
N GLY A 112 -5.95 -8.36 -1.57
CA GLY A 112 -6.40 -7.62 -2.73
C GLY A 112 -5.30 -6.84 -3.42
N ALA A 113 -5.59 -6.44 -4.65
CA ALA A 113 -4.77 -5.54 -5.44
C ALA A 113 -5.67 -4.51 -6.13
N GLY A 114 -5.19 -3.28 -6.24
CA GLY A 114 -5.90 -2.21 -6.93
C GLY A 114 -4.98 -1.06 -7.31
N ALA A 115 -5.29 -0.39 -8.40
CA ALA A 115 -4.56 0.78 -8.87
C ALA A 115 -5.48 1.75 -9.61
N VAL A 116 -5.07 3.01 -9.65
CA VAL A 116 -5.69 4.09 -10.40
C VAL A 116 -4.66 4.76 -11.30
N ILE A 117 -5.12 5.25 -12.46
CA ILE A 117 -4.36 6.14 -13.32
C ILE A 117 -4.70 7.58 -12.94
N LEU A 118 -3.69 8.37 -12.65
CA LEU A 118 -3.82 9.77 -12.25
C LEU A 118 -3.13 10.67 -13.27
N LYS A 119 -3.78 11.80 -13.55
CA LYS A 119 -3.32 12.83 -14.47
C LYS A 119 -3.81 14.18 -13.98
N ARG A 120 -3.13 15.27 -14.34
CA ARG A 120 -3.71 16.61 -14.15
C ARG A 120 -4.97 16.73 -15.01
N LEU A 121 -6.02 17.36 -14.46
CA LEU A 121 -7.31 17.43 -15.14
C LEU A 121 -7.20 18.08 -16.53
N ASP A 122 -6.44 19.17 -16.65
CA ASP A 122 -6.26 19.87 -17.93
C ASP A 122 -5.57 18.98 -18.98
N ASP A 123 -4.59 18.18 -18.58
CA ASP A 123 -3.93 17.23 -19.47
C ASP A 123 -4.86 16.08 -19.86
N ALA A 124 -5.67 15.58 -18.92
CA ALA A 124 -6.67 14.55 -19.22
C ALA A 124 -7.72 15.05 -20.21
N LEU A 125 -8.21 16.29 -20.04
CA LEU A 125 -9.16 16.91 -20.95
C LEU A 125 -8.54 17.18 -22.33
N ARG A 126 -7.30 17.69 -22.37
CA ARG A 126 -6.54 17.92 -23.61
C ARG A 126 -6.40 16.63 -24.41
N ASP A 127 -6.08 15.54 -23.73
CA ASP A 127 -5.78 14.26 -24.37
C ASP A 127 -7.05 13.42 -24.63
N GLY A 128 -8.23 13.92 -24.26
CA GLY A 128 -9.52 13.25 -24.48
C GLY A 128 -9.77 12.05 -23.57
N ASP A 129 -9.09 12.00 -22.41
CA ASP A 129 -9.19 10.89 -21.46
C ASP A 129 -10.55 10.84 -20.77
N ARG A 130 -11.04 9.62 -20.48
CA ARG A 130 -12.24 9.44 -19.67
C ARG A 130 -11.93 9.74 -18.20
N VAL A 131 -12.50 10.83 -17.69
CA VAL A 131 -12.40 11.20 -16.27
C VAL A 131 -13.50 10.51 -15.45
N TYR A 132 -13.13 9.60 -14.56
CA TYR A 132 -14.07 8.93 -13.65
C TYR A 132 -14.40 9.77 -12.41
N ALA A 133 -13.43 10.49 -11.88
CA ALA A 133 -13.55 11.34 -10.70
C ALA A 133 -12.43 12.39 -10.67
N ILE A 134 -12.59 13.42 -9.82
CA ILE A 134 -11.59 14.47 -9.61
C ILE A 134 -11.12 14.42 -8.15
N VAL A 135 -9.81 14.27 -7.93
CA VAL A 135 -9.21 14.37 -6.60
C VAL A 135 -8.95 15.83 -6.27
N ARG A 136 -9.73 16.40 -5.33
CA ARG A 136 -9.65 17.82 -4.96
C ARG A 136 -8.45 18.11 -4.06
N GLY A 137 -8.12 17.20 -3.16
CA GLY A 137 -7.00 17.30 -2.24
C GLY A 137 -6.57 15.92 -1.76
N ALA A 138 -5.32 15.84 -1.33
CA ALA A 138 -4.74 14.68 -0.66
C ALA A 138 -3.67 15.18 0.31
N SER A 139 -3.64 14.60 1.49
CA SER A 139 -2.80 14.98 2.62
C SER A 139 -2.38 13.71 3.37
N ALA A 140 -1.25 13.79 4.06
CA ALA A 140 -0.75 12.74 4.92
C ALA A 140 -0.12 13.38 6.16
N ASN A 141 -0.30 12.74 7.31
CA ASN A 141 0.29 13.16 8.57
C ASN A 141 0.66 11.93 9.43
N ASN A 142 1.22 12.14 10.61
CA ASN A 142 1.55 11.10 11.58
C ASN A 142 1.01 11.44 12.97
N ASP A 143 0.61 10.40 13.72
CA ASP A 143 0.11 10.55 15.08
C ASP A 143 1.16 11.05 16.10
N GLY A 144 2.43 11.01 15.73
CA GLY A 144 3.55 11.47 16.55
C GLY A 144 3.67 10.66 17.84
N ARG A 145 3.85 11.36 18.96
CA ARG A 145 3.95 10.70 20.29
C ARG A 145 2.54 10.35 20.80
N SER A 146 2.25 9.05 20.88
CA SER A 146 1.04 8.46 21.48
C SER A 146 1.40 7.39 22.52
N GLU A 147 0.40 6.65 23.03
CA GLU A 147 0.59 5.56 24.00
C GLU A 147 1.40 4.38 23.43
N GLY A 148 1.51 4.28 22.11
CA GLY A 148 2.35 3.32 21.42
C GLY A 148 2.22 3.47 19.91
N PRO A 149 3.19 2.96 19.12
CA PRO A 149 3.27 3.19 17.68
C PRO A 149 2.07 2.66 16.88
N MET A 150 1.27 1.77 17.46
CA MET A 150 0.06 1.19 16.85
C MET A 150 -1.24 1.79 17.40
N THR A 151 -1.15 2.74 18.34
CA THR A 151 -2.33 3.36 18.97
C THR A 151 -2.72 4.60 18.18
N PRO A 152 -3.91 4.62 17.55
CA PRO A 152 -4.34 5.76 16.76
C PRO A 152 -4.59 6.99 17.64
N ARG A 153 -4.30 8.18 17.10
CA ARG A 153 -4.52 9.45 17.79
C ARG A 153 -5.47 10.35 17.00
N GLN A 154 -6.57 10.77 17.63
CA GLN A 154 -7.56 11.66 17.01
C GLN A 154 -6.95 12.96 16.47
N GLY A 155 -6.00 13.56 17.18
CA GLY A 155 -5.32 14.79 16.73
C GLY A 155 -4.58 14.62 15.41
N GLY A 156 -3.84 13.52 15.23
CA GLY A 156 -3.12 13.24 13.98
C GLY A 156 -4.07 13.01 12.80
N GLN A 157 -5.21 12.35 13.06
CA GLN A 157 -6.28 12.17 12.07
C GLN A 157 -6.90 13.50 11.64
N LEU A 158 -7.19 14.40 12.58
CA LEU A 158 -7.76 15.71 12.26
C LEU A 158 -6.80 16.60 11.47
N GLU A 159 -5.51 16.57 11.78
CA GLU A 159 -4.48 17.29 11.04
C GLU A 159 -4.27 16.76 9.62
N ALA A 160 -4.67 15.51 9.35
CA ALA A 160 -4.62 14.92 8.02
C ALA A 160 -5.83 15.26 7.14
N LEU A 161 -6.92 15.82 7.69
CA LEU A 161 -8.12 16.23 6.95
C LEU A 161 -7.95 17.62 6.30
#